data_AF-A0A7K7ZU21-F1
#
_entry.id   AF-A0A7K7ZU21-F1
#
_cell.length_a   1.000
_cell.length_b   1.000
_cell.length_c   1.000
_cell.angle_alpha   90.00
_cell.angle_beta   90.00
_cell.angle_gamma   90.00
#
_symmetry.space_group_name_H-M   'P 1'
#
loop_
_entity.id
_entity.type
_entity.pdbx_description
1 polymer ?
#
loop_
_entity_poly.entity_id
_entity_poly.type
_entity_poly.pdbx_seq_one_letter_code
_entity_poly.pdbx_strand_id
1 'polypeptide(L)'
;MVRRRTLWSYSLQLAALPSAAGWSGGTPQPFNSAYRRPAEPPLWKGWSGTMEEEEKGDETLQGRQQQPGSSPEKDMDKNTDEEQPSTACNQYPKEAVKKRQNSGRGSGGNDSSRTFRKSFRLDYRLEEDVTKSKRGKDGRFVNPWPTWKSLTLPNILKWSFMEKDNSNVPRSKQELDKELPVLQPYFVQMPEEAGKTGAGMRVTWLGHATVMVEMDELVFLTDPIFSQRASPIQLLGPKRFRGPPCTVAQLPRIDAVLISHTHYDHLDYNTVASLNERFGSELRWFVPLGLLQWMQRCGCENVIELDWWEENCVPGHDAVTFVFTPSQHWCKRTVTDDNKVLWGSWSVLGPWNRFFFAGDTGYCFAFEQIGKRFGPFDLAAIPIGAYEPRWFMKYQHVDPEEAVRIHIDVQAKKSVAIHWGTFALANEYYLDPPVKLNEALERYGLKKDDFFLLRHGESRNLNTNDRFE
;
A
#
# COMPACT_ATOMS: atom_id res chain seq x y z
N MET A 1 -2.73 27.39 -17.87
CA MET A 1 -3.92 26.50 -17.87
C MET A 1 -3.63 25.01 -17.59
N VAL A 2 -2.37 24.54 -17.53
CA VAL A 2 -2.05 23.09 -17.31
C VAL A 2 -1.60 22.76 -15.87
N ARG A 3 -1.43 23.77 -15.00
CA ARG A 3 -1.03 23.60 -13.58
C ARG A 3 -2.12 23.03 -12.64
N ARG A 4 -3.32 22.70 -13.14
CA ARG A 4 -4.47 22.20 -12.34
C ARG A 4 -4.88 20.75 -12.62
N ARG A 5 -4.18 20.03 -13.51
CA ARG A 5 -4.60 18.68 -13.96
C ARG A 5 -4.11 17.53 -13.07
N THR A 6 -3.02 17.70 -12.34
CA THR A 6 -2.43 16.65 -11.46
C THR A 6 -3.29 16.42 -10.22
N LEU A 7 -3.71 17.48 -9.51
CA LEU A 7 -4.58 17.37 -8.33
C LEU A 7 -6.00 16.88 -8.63
N TRP A 8 -6.53 17.19 -9.82
CA TRP A 8 -7.82 16.66 -10.29
C TRP A 8 -7.86 15.12 -10.37
N SER A 9 -6.70 14.47 -10.38
CA SER A 9 -6.54 13.03 -10.61
C SER A 9 -6.59 12.19 -9.33
N TYR A 10 -5.96 12.64 -8.24
CA TYR A 10 -6.21 12.07 -6.91
C TYR A 10 -7.63 12.43 -6.45
N SER A 11 -8.11 13.61 -6.85
CA SER A 11 -9.51 13.98 -6.73
C SER A 11 -10.43 13.09 -7.56
N LEU A 12 -9.98 12.33 -8.57
CA LEU A 12 -10.79 11.33 -9.28
C LEU A 12 -10.90 10.02 -8.51
N GLN A 13 -9.89 9.67 -7.70
CA GLN A 13 -10.00 8.60 -6.70
C GLN A 13 -10.96 9.03 -5.57
N LEU A 14 -10.94 10.30 -5.15
CA LEU A 14 -11.78 10.82 -4.06
C LEU A 14 -13.20 11.22 -4.51
N ALA A 15 -13.34 11.86 -5.66
CA ALA A 15 -14.55 12.38 -6.29
C ALA A 15 -14.61 11.89 -7.76
N ALA A 16 -15.20 10.71 -7.95
CA ALA A 16 -15.44 10.20 -9.29
C ALA A 16 -16.48 11.09 -10.02
N LEU A 17 -16.12 11.58 -11.21
CA LEU A 17 -17.01 12.37 -12.06
C LEU A 17 -18.19 11.50 -12.54
N PRO A 18 -19.43 12.03 -12.56
CA PRO A 18 -20.55 11.32 -13.18
C PRO A 18 -20.32 11.26 -14.69
N SER A 19 -20.27 10.06 -15.25
CA SER A 19 -20.33 9.88 -16.71
C SER A 19 -21.74 10.24 -17.19
N ALA A 20 -21.82 11.20 -18.11
CA ALA A 20 -23.05 11.57 -18.81
C ALA A 20 -23.65 10.35 -19.55
N ALA A 21 -24.98 10.28 -19.50
CA ALA A 21 -25.78 9.21 -20.09
C ALA A 21 -25.75 9.24 -21.63
N GLY A 22 -25.67 8.03 -22.21
CA GLY A 22 -26.38 7.62 -23.42
C GLY A 22 -26.00 8.28 -24.75
N TRP A 23 -25.31 7.52 -25.60
CA TRP A 23 -25.68 7.47 -27.03
C TRP A 23 -25.31 6.13 -27.67
N SER A 24 -26.32 5.57 -28.33
CA SER A 24 -26.34 4.31 -29.06
C SER A 24 -25.86 4.48 -30.49
N GLY A 25 -25.08 3.51 -30.99
CA GLY A 25 -25.11 3.03 -32.37
C GLY A 25 -24.53 3.93 -33.47
N GLY A 26 -23.43 3.48 -34.08
CA GLY A 26 -22.97 3.99 -35.37
C GLY A 26 -21.57 3.49 -35.73
N THR A 27 -21.48 2.62 -36.74
CA THR A 27 -20.25 2.09 -37.35
C THR A 27 -19.37 3.18 -37.97
N PRO A 28 -18.03 3.06 -37.96
CA PRO A 28 -17.14 4.08 -38.51
C PRO A 28 -16.82 3.85 -39.99
N GLN A 29 -16.87 4.93 -40.78
CA GLN A 29 -16.12 5.06 -42.04
C GLN A 29 -15.11 6.23 -41.92
N PRO A 30 -13.95 6.15 -42.61
CA PRO A 30 -12.82 7.05 -42.38
C PRO A 30 -12.88 8.28 -43.30
N PHE A 31 -12.55 9.46 -42.80
CA PHE A 31 -12.16 10.57 -43.68
C PHE A 31 -11.04 11.44 -43.12
N ASN A 32 -10.26 11.91 -44.08
CA ASN A 32 -8.93 12.48 -44.04
C ASN A 32 -8.79 13.87 -43.39
N SER A 33 -7.52 14.15 -43.14
CA SER A 33 -6.84 15.38 -42.74
C SER A 33 -7.33 16.69 -43.38
N ALA A 34 -7.24 17.77 -42.59
CA ALA A 34 -6.72 19.06 -43.05
C ALA A 34 -6.34 19.97 -41.86
N TYR A 35 -5.17 20.59 -41.99
CA TYR A 35 -4.56 21.58 -41.10
C TYR A 35 -5.35 22.90 -41.02
N ARG A 36 -5.36 23.56 -39.83
CA ARG A 36 -5.09 25.01 -39.66
C ARG A 36 -4.89 25.37 -38.17
N ARG A 37 -3.77 26.03 -37.86
CA ARG A 37 -3.50 26.81 -36.63
C ARG A 37 -3.74 28.32 -36.93
N PRO A 38 -3.43 29.26 -36.01
CA PRO A 38 -4.22 29.68 -34.84
C PRO A 38 -4.55 31.19 -34.90
N ALA A 39 -5.39 31.70 -34.00
CA ALA A 39 -5.49 33.14 -33.74
C ALA A 39 -5.44 33.42 -32.24
N GLU A 40 -4.57 34.36 -31.87
CA GLU A 40 -4.23 34.84 -30.53
C GLU A 40 -5.10 36.06 -30.09
N PRO A 41 -5.01 36.50 -28.82
CA PRO A 41 -6.11 37.09 -28.05
C PRO A 41 -6.09 38.63 -27.99
N PRO A 42 -7.12 39.29 -27.42
CA PRO A 42 -7.02 40.68 -27.03
C PRO A 42 -6.53 40.89 -25.58
N LEU A 43 -5.82 42.01 -25.45
CA LEU A 43 -5.04 42.52 -24.32
C LEU A 43 -5.85 43.18 -23.18
N TRP A 44 -5.16 43.19 -22.03
CA TRP A 44 -5.23 44.01 -20.81
C TRP A 44 -5.97 45.38 -20.78
N LYS A 45 -6.62 45.62 -19.62
CA LYS A 45 -6.48 46.81 -18.73
C LYS A 45 -6.60 46.26 -17.28
N GLY A 46 -5.80 46.57 -16.27
CA GLY A 46 -5.02 47.76 -15.95
C GLY A 46 -5.76 48.56 -14.87
N TRP A 47 -5.63 48.20 -13.59
CA TRP A 47 -5.98 49.09 -12.48
C TRP A 47 -5.03 48.87 -11.29
N SER A 48 -4.31 49.94 -10.97
CA SER A 48 -3.47 50.17 -9.81
C SER A 48 -4.28 50.95 -8.75
N GLY A 49 -4.19 50.55 -7.49
CA GLY A 49 -4.74 51.29 -6.35
C GLY A 49 -3.95 50.93 -5.09
N THR A 50 -3.45 51.96 -4.43
CA THR A 50 -2.45 52.00 -3.36
C THR A 50 -3.01 51.77 -1.95
N MET A 51 -2.06 51.51 -1.04
CA MET A 51 -2.11 51.46 0.43
C MET A 51 -3.10 52.41 1.12
N GLU A 52 -3.68 51.92 2.21
CA GLU A 52 -3.83 52.67 3.46
C GLU A 52 -3.64 51.73 4.66
N GLU A 53 -2.78 52.17 5.57
CA GLU A 53 -2.52 51.63 6.89
C GLU A 53 -3.66 52.07 7.83
N GLU A 54 -4.07 51.22 8.77
CA GLU A 54 -4.58 51.71 10.05
C GLU A 54 -4.18 50.77 11.19
N GLU A 55 -3.71 51.42 12.26
CA GLU A 55 -3.06 50.88 13.44
C GLU A 55 -4.07 50.75 14.60
N LYS A 56 -3.70 49.89 15.57
CA LYS A 56 -4.07 49.89 17.00
C LYS A 56 -5.47 49.43 17.44
N GLY A 57 -5.42 48.53 18.43
CA GLY A 57 -6.54 48.15 19.29
C GLY A 57 -6.16 46.98 20.19
N ASP A 58 -5.31 47.26 21.18
CA ASP A 58 -4.94 46.39 22.29
C ASP A 58 -6.11 46.32 23.28
N GLU A 59 -6.53 45.13 23.72
CA GLU A 59 -7.15 44.95 25.04
C GLU A 59 -7.13 43.47 25.48
N THR A 60 -6.45 43.27 26.59
CA THR A 60 -6.42 42.06 27.41
C THR A 60 -7.64 42.02 28.32
N LEU A 61 -8.21 40.83 28.58
CA LEU A 61 -8.87 40.56 29.86
C LEU A 61 -8.88 39.06 30.19
N GLN A 62 -8.49 38.82 31.43
CA GLN A 62 -8.30 37.54 32.09
C GLN A 62 -9.62 36.86 32.46
N GLY A 63 -9.62 35.53 32.41
CA GLY A 63 -10.02 34.66 33.53
C GLY A 63 -11.51 34.58 33.90
N ARG A 64 -12.06 33.36 33.81
CA ARG A 64 -12.54 32.63 35.01
C ARG A 64 -12.96 31.19 34.69
N GLN A 65 -12.40 30.28 35.49
CA GLN A 65 -12.92 28.94 35.75
C GLN A 65 -14.32 29.02 36.39
N GLN A 66 -15.18 28.03 36.10
CA GLN A 66 -15.82 27.15 37.10
C GLN A 66 -16.90 26.26 36.44
N GLN A 67 -16.68 24.93 36.48
CA GLN A 67 -17.75 23.97 36.77
C GLN A 67 -17.88 23.91 38.31
N PRO A 68 -19.05 23.51 38.88
CA PRO A 68 -19.29 22.09 39.17
C PRO A 68 -20.77 21.67 39.12
N GLY A 69 -21.05 20.36 39.13
CA GLY A 69 -22.40 19.87 39.47
C GLY A 69 -22.72 18.44 39.04
N SER A 70 -22.37 17.50 39.90
CA SER A 70 -22.70 16.06 39.89
C SER A 70 -24.15 15.74 40.32
N SER A 71 -24.75 14.72 39.66
CA SER A 71 -25.61 13.62 40.20
C SER A 71 -26.97 13.98 40.87
N PRO A 72 -28.00 13.09 40.91
CA PRO A 72 -27.88 11.65 41.22
C PRO A 72 -28.80 10.65 40.48
N GLU A 73 -28.53 9.38 40.80
CA GLU A 73 -29.15 8.10 40.48
C GLU A 73 -30.66 7.99 40.78
N LYS A 74 -31.32 7.02 40.12
CA LYS A 74 -32.16 6.02 40.79
C LYS A 74 -32.49 4.81 39.92
N ASP A 75 -32.03 3.66 40.40
CA ASP A 75 -32.60 2.30 40.41
C ASP A 75 -34.08 2.12 39.99
N MET A 76 -34.41 1.03 39.26
CA MET A 76 -34.77 -0.29 39.83
C MET A 76 -35.47 -1.21 38.78
N ASP A 77 -34.90 -2.41 38.62
CA ASP A 77 -35.51 -3.75 38.57
C ASP A 77 -36.62 -4.22 37.59
N LYS A 78 -36.30 -5.41 37.03
CA LYS A 78 -37.09 -6.66 36.86
C LYS A 78 -37.68 -7.07 35.50
N ASN A 79 -37.09 -8.17 35.01
CA ASN A 79 -37.63 -9.42 34.47
C ASN A 79 -38.87 -9.41 33.55
N THR A 80 -38.72 -10.02 32.37
CA THR A 80 -39.51 -11.20 31.93
C THR A 80 -38.82 -11.91 30.76
N ASP A 81 -38.91 -13.24 30.80
CA ASP A 81 -38.42 -14.21 29.82
C ASP A 81 -39.28 -14.30 28.53
N GLU A 82 -38.72 -15.03 27.55
CA GLU A 82 -39.36 -15.74 26.43
C GLU A 82 -39.90 -14.95 25.22
N GLU A 83 -39.21 -15.02 24.07
CA GLU A 83 -39.50 -15.96 22.97
C GLU A 83 -38.62 -15.69 21.73
N GLN A 84 -38.12 -16.77 21.10
CA GLN A 84 -37.39 -16.77 19.83
C GLN A 84 -38.32 -16.45 18.64
N PRO A 85 -37.75 -16.05 17.48
CA PRO A 85 -37.80 -17.02 16.40
C PRO A 85 -36.50 -17.16 15.60
N SER A 86 -36.24 -18.41 15.26
CA SER A 86 -35.31 -18.94 14.28
C SER A 86 -35.38 -18.26 12.90
N THR A 87 -34.24 -18.06 12.25
CA THR A 87 -34.04 -18.43 10.83
C THR A 87 -32.57 -18.41 10.40
N ALA A 88 -32.08 -19.61 10.08
CA ALA A 88 -31.15 -20.00 9.02
C ALA A 88 -29.80 -19.26 8.85
N CYS A 89 -28.78 -19.91 9.41
CA CYS A 89 -27.36 -19.79 9.05
C CYS A 89 -27.08 -20.55 7.73
N ASN A 90 -26.51 -19.89 6.73
CA ASN A 90 -25.95 -20.55 5.54
C ASN A 90 -24.48 -20.92 5.80
N GLN A 91 -24.25 -22.20 6.07
CA GLN A 91 -22.93 -22.83 6.13
C GLN A 91 -22.42 -23.12 4.72
N TYR A 92 -21.22 -22.65 4.39
CA TYR A 92 -20.45 -23.11 3.23
C TYR A 92 -19.72 -24.43 3.56
N PRO A 93 -19.61 -25.38 2.63
CA PRO A 93 -19.13 -26.72 2.92
C PRO A 93 -17.61 -26.78 3.04
N LYS A 94 -17.14 -27.37 4.15
CA LYS A 94 -15.77 -27.86 4.32
C LYS A 94 -15.60 -29.13 3.50
N GLU A 95 -14.76 -29.11 2.47
CA GLU A 95 -14.36 -30.35 1.80
C GLU A 95 -13.49 -31.21 2.73
N ALA A 96 -13.94 -32.44 2.93
CA ALA A 96 -13.25 -33.47 3.69
C ALA A 96 -12.20 -34.17 2.82
N VAL A 97 -10.91 -33.97 3.14
CA VAL A 97 -9.81 -34.74 2.56
C VAL A 97 -9.85 -36.17 3.09
N LYS A 98 -10.20 -37.12 2.21
CA LYS A 98 -10.13 -38.57 2.47
C LYS A 98 -8.68 -38.99 2.73
N LYS A 99 -8.40 -39.43 3.96
CA LYS A 99 -7.20 -40.22 4.29
C LYS A 99 -7.26 -41.57 3.57
N ARG A 100 -6.33 -41.80 2.63
CA ARG A 100 -6.03 -43.13 2.10
C ARG A 100 -4.94 -43.74 2.96
N GLN A 101 -5.28 -44.77 3.74
CA GLN A 101 -4.30 -45.64 4.38
C GLN A 101 -3.64 -46.50 3.30
N ASN A 102 -2.31 -46.55 3.27
CA ASN A 102 -1.59 -47.59 2.55
C ASN A 102 -0.51 -48.16 3.47
N SER A 103 -0.66 -49.43 3.80
CA SER A 103 0.26 -50.25 4.57
C SER A 103 1.33 -50.85 3.66
N GLY A 104 2.60 -50.71 4.01
CA GLY A 104 3.70 -51.44 3.38
C GLY A 104 4.98 -51.33 4.21
N ARG A 105 5.38 -52.43 4.85
CA ARG A 105 6.63 -52.61 5.61
C ARG A 105 7.84 -52.67 4.67
N GLY A 106 8.98 -52.12 5.11
CA GLY A 106 10.29 -52.37 4.51
C GLY A 106 11.41 -51.63 5.24
N SER A 107 12.24 -52.39 5.96
CA SER A 107 13.37 -52.02 6.82
C SER A 107 14.64 -51.59 6.08
N GLY A 108 15.45 -50.72 6.68
CA GLY A 108 16.86 -50.50 6.31
C GLY A 108 17.38 -49.15 6.79
N GLY A 109 18.15 -49.13 7.86
CA GLY A 109 18.73 -47.91 8.43
C GLY A 109 19.88 -47.35 7.60
N ASN A 110 20.05 -46.03 7.66
CA ASN A 110 21.38 -45.44 7.83
C ASN A 110 21.25 -44.05 8.45
N ASP A 111 22.03 -43.87 9.51
CA ASP A 111 22.08 -42.71 10.38
C ASP A 111 22.83 -41.58 9.66
N SER A 112 22.16 -40.45 9.42
CA SER A 112 22.82 -39.20 9.06
C SER A 112 22.03 -38.06 9.68
N SER A 113 22.72 -37.31 10.52
CA SER A 113 22.23 -36.22 11.36
C SER A 113 21.61 -35.10 10.53
N ARG A 114 20.33 -35.25 10.18
CA ARG A 114 19.47 -34.14 9.79
C ARG A 114 18.97 -33.47 11.06
N THR A 115 19.59 -32.36 11.42
CA THR A 115 19.00 -31.38 12.35
C THR A 115 17.69 -30.89 11.75
N PHE A 116 16.61 -31.60 12.04
CA PHE A 116 15.24 -31.21 11.76
C PHE A 116 14.93 -29.98 12.61
N ARG A 117 15.16 -28.78 12.06
CA ARG A 117 14.55 -27.57 12.62
C ARG A 117 13.04 -27.78 12.51
N LYS A 118 12.38 -27.84 13.66
CA LYS A 118 10.93 -28.00 13.79
C LYS A 118 10.22 -27.03 12.85
N SER A 119 9.31 -27.56 12.04
CA SER A 119 8.31 -26.75 11.33
C SER A 119 7.67 -25.82 12.37
N PHE A 120 7.83 -24.51 12.15
CA PHE A 120 7.32 -23.49 13.04
C PHE A 120 5.82 -23.36 12.76
N ARG A 121 5.00 -24.22 13.38
CA ARG A 121 3.60 -23.88 13.57
C ARG A 121 3.57 -22.78 14.62
N LEU A 122 3.11 -21.59 14.23
CA LEU A 122 2.85 -20.49 15.16
C LEU A 122 2.08 -21.06 16.35
N ASP A 123 2.58 -20.86 17.57
CA ASP A 123 1.86 -21.32 18.77
C ASP A 123 0.66 -20.39 18.98
N TYR A 124 -0.49 -20.76 18.41
CA TYR A 124 -1.75 -20.00 18.52
C TYR A 124 -2.25 -19.85 19.97
N ARG A 125 -1.55 -20.37 20.98
CA ARG A 125 -1.94 -20.28 22.41
C ARG A 125 -1.59 -18.93 23.05
N LEU A 126 -0.89 -18.05 22.34
CA LEU A 126 -0.78 -16.63 22.65
C LEU A 126 -1.74 -15.85 21.74
N GLU A 127 -3.05 -16.06 21.90
CA GLU A 127 -4.05 -15.13 21.35
C GLU A 127 -3.94 -13.81 22.14
N GLU A 128 -2.91 -13.01 21.85
CA GLU A 128 -2.96 -11.60 22.20
C GLU A 128 -4.17 -10.98 21.48
N ASP A 129 -4.90 -10.11 22.17
CA ASP A 129 -6.00 -9.34 21.60
C ASP A 129 -5.49 -8.47 20.45
N VAL A 130 -5.52 -9.01 19.24
CA VAL A 130 -5.19 -8.28 18.02
C VAL A 130 -6.40 -7.52 17.49
N THR A 131 -6.15 -6.37 16.88
CA THR A 131 -7.22 -5.58 16.26
C THR A 131 -7.77 -6.33 15.05
N LYS A 132 -9.01 -6.83 15.13
CA LYS A 132 -9.71 -7.47 14.01
C LYS A 132 -10.31 -6.45 13.06
N SER A 133 -10.46 -6.83 11.79
CA SER A 133 -11.19 -6.01 10.81
C SER A 133 -12.64 -5.84 11.26
N LYS A 134 -13.26 -4.72 10.86
CA LYS A 134 -14.65 -4.40 11.22
C LYS A 134 -15.40 -3.90 10.00
N ARG A 135 -16.67 -4.28 9.90
CA ARG A 135 -17.60 -3.73 8.91
C ARG A 135 -18.66 -2.88 9.60
N GLY A 136 -19.05 -1.78 8.95
CA GLY A 136 -20.18 -0.95 9.34
C GLY A 136 -21.52 -1.63 9.04
N LYS A 137 -22.62 -0.96 9.41
CA LYS A 137 -24.00 -1.44 9.15
C LYS A 137 -24.31 -1.58 7.66
N ASP A 138 -23.59 -0.87 6.81
CA ASP A 138 -23.69 -0.90 5.35
C ASP A 138 -22.84 -2.00 4.70
N GLY A 139 -22.17 -2.83 5.50
CA GLY A 139 -21.29 -3.92 5.03
C GLY A 139 -19.91 -3.46 4.55
N ARG A 140 -19.60 -2.16 4.60
CA ARG A 140 -18.30 -1.60 4.21
C ARG A 140 -17.31 -1.70 5.36
N PHE A 141 -16.03 -1.87 5.06
CA PHE A 141 -14.99 -1.88 6.08
C PHE A 141 -14.80 -0.49 6.70
N VAL A 142 -14.51 -0.49 8.00
CA VAL A 142 -14.27 0.73 8.78
C VAL A 142 -12.95 0.64 9.52
N ASN A 143 -12.23 1.76 9.60
CA ASN A 143 -11.03 1.84 10.43
C ASN A 143 -11.42 1.75 11.92
N PRO A 144 -10.84 0.82 12.69
CA PRO A 144 -11.16 0.64 14.10
C PRO A 144 -10.45 1.63 15.03
N TRP A 145 -9.47 2.40 14.54
CA TRP A 145 -8.62 3.23 15.39
C TRP A 145 -9.17 4.66 15.58
N PRO A 146 -9.04 5.25 16.78
CA PRO A 146 -9.48 6.62 17.07
C PRO A 146 -8.66 7.68 16.32
N THR A 147 -7.48 7.30 15.82
CA THR A 147 -6.64 8.14 14.95
C THR A 147 -7.29 8.40 13.60
N TRP A 148 -8.19 7.55 13.12
CA TRP A 148 -8.85 7.71 11.83
C TRP A 148 -9.90 8.83 11.83
N LYS A 149 -9.90 9.64 10.78
CA LYS A 149 -11.01 10.52 10.44
C LYS A 149 -11.40 10.30 8.98
N SER A 150 -12.69 10.13 8.73
CA SER A 150 -13.21 9.95 7.39
C SER A 150 -13.00 11.19 6.54
N LEU A 151 -12.71 10.97 5.26
CA LEU A 151 -12.62 12.03 4.27
C LEU A 151 -14.03 12.54 3.98
N THR A 152 -14.26 13.84 4.20
CA THR A 152 -15.53 14.48 3.91
C THR A 152 -15.44 15.22 2.57
N LEU A 153 -16.54 15.30 1.82
CA LEU A 153 -16.57 16.04 0.55
C LEU A 153 -16.08 17.50 0.69
N PRO A 154 -16.43 18.26 1.74
CA PRO A 154 -15.87 19.60 1.95
C PRO A 154 -14.35 19.60 2.12
N ASN A 155 -13.78 18.63 2.83
CA ASN A 155 -12.34 18.52 3.02
C ASN A 155 -11.62 18.17 1.71
N ILE A 156 -12.21 17.27 0.92
CA ILE A 156 -11.69 16.93 -0.42
C ILE A 156 -11.70 18.18 -1.31
N LEU A 157 -12.82 18.90 -1.39
CA LEU A 157 -12.92 20.12 -2.19
C LEU A 157 -11.95 21.19 -1.71
N LYS A 158 -11.82 21.40 -0.40
CA LYS A 158 -10.85 22.33 0.19
C LYS A 158 -9.43 21.98 -0.25
N TRP A 159 -9.05 20.71 -0.15
CA TRP A 159 -7.74 20.24 -0.59
C TRP A 159 -7.54 20.46 -2.10
N SER A 160 -8.49 20.03 -2.93
CA SER A 160 -8.36 20.12 -4.40
C SER A 160 -8.29 21.55 -4.94
N PHE A 161 -8.94 22.52 -4.28
CA PHE A 161 -9.08 23.89 -4.79
C PHE A 161 -8.31 24.97 -4.03
N MET A 162 -8.06 24.78 -2.73
CA MET A 162 -7.44 25.80 -1.88
C MET A 162 -5.97 25.49 -1.58
N GLU A 163 -5.55 24.23 -1.63
CA GLU A 163 -4.17 23.87 -1.32
C GLU A 163 -3.24 24.12 -2.51
N LYS A 164 -2.07 24.66 -2.19
CA LYS A 164 -1.03 24.93 -3.18
C LYS A 164 -0.28 23.63 -3.46
N ASP A 165 -0.21 23.27 -4.74
CA ASP A 165 0.68 22.22 -5.22
C ASP A 165 2.13 22.70 -5.11
N ASN A 166 2.90 22.15 -4.16
CA ASN A 166 4.32 22.42 -3.98
C ASN A 166 5.21 21.27 -4.50
N SER A 167 4.65 20.34 -5.28
CA SER A 167 5.38 19.17 -5.78
C SER A 167 6.62 19.53 -6.60
N ASN A 168 6.54 20.65 -7.34
CA ASN A 168 7.60 21.22 -8.18
C ASN A 168 8.40 20.18 -8.98
N VAL A 169 7.72 19.14 -9.50
CA VAL A 169 8.36 18.11 -10.32
C VAL A 169 8.94 18.75 -11.59
N PRO A 170 10.25 18.62 -11.85
CA PRO A 170 10.86 19.15 -13.05
C PRO A 170 10.27 18.54 -14.31
N ARG A 171 10.14 19.37 -15.36
CA ARG A 171 9.75 18.88 -16.70
C ARG A 171 10.94 18.37 -17.50
N SER A 172 12.16 18.81 -17.14
CA SER A 172 13.38 18.42 -17.82
C SER A 172 13.73 16.98 -17.46
N LYS A 173 13.89 16.15 -18.50
CA LYS A 173 14.36 14.78 -18.31
C LYS A 173 15.77 14.77 -17.68
N GLN A 174 16.65 15.70 -18.09
CA GLN A 174 18.02 15.77 -17.58
C GLN A 174 18.07 16.06 -16.07
N GLU A 175 17.22 16.95 -15.59
CA GLU A 175 17.14 17.29 -14.16
C GLU A 175 16.59 16.11 -13.35
N LEU A 176 15.54 15.45 -13.84
CA LEU A 176 15.03 14.25 -13.20
C LEU A 176 16.02 13.08 -13.25
N ASP A 177 16.77 12.90 -14.34
CA ASP A 177 17.77 11.83 -14.46
C ASP A 177 18.98 12.08 -13.54
N LYS A 178 19.28 13.34 -13.24
CA LYS A 178 20.33 13.71 -12.29
C LYS A 178 19.95 13.38 -10.84
N GLU A 179 18.75 13.75 -10.42
CA GLU A 179 18.32 13.61 -9.02
C GLU A 179 17.67 12.24 -8.75
N LEU A 180 16.97 11.66 -9.73
CA LEU A 180 16.26 10.38 -9.65
C LEU A 180 16.55 9.52 -10.90
N PRO A 181 17.79 9.00 -11.02
CA PRO A 181 18.16 8.13 -12.13
C PRO A 181 17.35 6.83 -12.10
N VAL A 182 16.94 6.38 -13.28
CA VAL A 182 16.31 5.06 -13.48
C VAL A 182 17.37 4.10 -13.98
N LEU A 183 17.75 3.16 -13.11
CA LEU A 183 18.74 2.14 -13.37
C LEU A 183 18.08 0.91 -14.00
N GLN A 184 18.83 0.20 -14.82
CA GLN A 184 18.42 -1.13 -15.28
C GLN A 184 18.62 -2.14 -14.12
N PRO A 185 17.60 -2.92 -13.74
CA PRO A 185 17.74 -3.92 -12.69
C PRO A 185 18.75 -5.01 -13.07
N TYR A 186 19.44 -5.56 -12.07
CA TYR A 186 20.50 -6.54 -12.29
C TYR A 186 20.01 -7.79 -13.06
N PHE A 187 18.79 -8.25 -12.79
CA PHE A 187 18.20 -9.43 -13.42
C PHE A 187 17.91 -9.27 -14.91
N VAL A 188 17.97 -8.05 -15.45
CA VAL A 188 17.89 -7.86 -16.91
C VAL A 188 19.19 -8.27 -17.59
N GLN A 189 20.32 -8.13 -16.89
CA GLN A 189 21.64 -8.50 -17.38
C GLN A 189 22.04 -9.91 -16.94
N MET A 190 21.66 -10.30 -15.72
CA MET A 190 21.97 -11.59 -15.08
C MET A 190 20.68 -12.26 -14.58
N PRO A 191 19.76 -12.66 -15.47
CA PRO A 191 18.48 -13.26 -15.10
C PRO A 191 18.62 -14.56 -14.29
N GLU A 192 19.70 -15.30 -14.50
CA GLU A 192 20.01 -16.53 -13.79
C GLU A 192 20.32 -16.30 -12.31
N GLU A 193 20.67 -15.09 -11.89
CA GLU A 193 21.01 -14.77 -10.49
C GLU A 193 19.79 -14.39 -9.64
N ALA A 194 18.62 -14.28 -10.25
CA ALA A 194 17.38 -14.03 -9.54
C ALA A 194 16.93 -15.25 -8.72
N GLY A 195 16.50 -15.00 -7.48
CA GLY A 195 16.07 -16.01 -6.51
C GLY A 195 17.24 -16.75 -5.82
N LYS A 196 18.49 -16.52 -6.26
CA LYS A 196 19.69 -17.16 -5.68
C LYS A 196 20.27 -16.35 -4.52
N THR A 197 19.52 -16.20 -3.44
CA THR A 197 19.98 -15.46 -2.25
C THR A 197 20.56 -16.36 -1.14
N GLY A 198 20.44 -17.68 -1.28
CA GLY A 198 20.79 -18.62 -0.21
C GLY A 198 19.93 -18.37 1.03
N ALA A 199 20.57 -18.21 2.19
CA ALA A 199 19.87 -17.81 3.43
C ALA A 199 19.68 -16.29 3.57
N GLY A 200 20.12 -15.49 2.59
CA GLY A 200 19.97 -14.04 2.58
C GLY A 200 18.69 -13.58 1.90
N MET A 201 18.52 -12.26 1.85
CA MET A 201 17.42 -11.59 1.18
C MET A 201 17.94 -10.53 0.21
N ARG A 202 17.27 -10.34 -0.93
CA ARG A 202 17.55 -9.25 -1.87
C ARG A 202 16.27 -8.47 -2.13
N VAL A 203 16.38 -7.16 -2.22
CA VAL A 203 15.27 -6.27 -2.58
C VAL A 203 15.66 -5.42 -3.78
N THR A 204 14.76 -5.26 -4.73
CA THR A 204 14.87 -4.36 -5.87
C THR A 204 13.70 -3.38 -5.87
N TRP A 205 13.97 -2.07 -5.87
CA TRP A 205 12.89 -1.08 -5.94
C TRP A 205 12.53 -0.78 -7.39
N LEU A 206 11.31 -1.15 -7.81
CA LEU A 206 10.81 -0.93 -9.17
C LEU A 206 10.03 0.40 -9.31
N GLY A 207 10.05 1.22 -8.26
CA GLY A 207 9.38 2.51 -8.17
C GLY A 207 8.03 2.43 -7.47
N HIS A 208 7.62 3.55 -6.88
CA HIS A 208 6.41 3.67 -6.07
C HIS A 208 6.40 2.66 -4.92
N ALA A 209 5.30 1.92 -4.72
CA ALA A 209 5.19 0.81 -3.77
C ALA A 209 5.59 -0.56 -4.36
N THR A 210 6.08 -0.59 -5.61
CA THR A 210 6.52 -1.83 -6.24
C THR A 210 7.95 -2.18 -5.83
N VAL A 211 8.09 -3.21 -5.00
CA VAL A 211 9.37 -3.86 -4.73
C VAL A 211 9.33 -5.31 -5.18
N MET A 212 10.44 -5.79 -5.73
CA MET A 212 10.71 -7.21 -5.92
C MET A 212 11.55 -7.69 -4.75
N VAL A 213 11.15 -8.77 -4.12
CA VAL A 213 11.83 -9.35 -2.97
C VAL A 213 12.17 -10.80 -3.28
N GLU A 214 13.40 -11.17 -2.97
CA GLU A 214 13.93 -12.53 -3.11
C GLU A 214 14.36 -13.00 -1.72
N MET A 215 13.71 -14.02 -1.20
CA MET A 215 14.02 -14.62 0.09
C MET A 215 13.50 -16.04 0.15
N ASP A 216 14.21 -16.92 0.86
CA ASP A 216 13.70 -18.24 1.22
C ASP A 216 13.11 -19.03 0.03
N GLU A 217 13.84 -19.03 -1.09
CA GLU A 217 13.51 -19.71 -2.36
C GLU A 217 12.31 -19.13 -3.13
N LEU A 218 11.79 -17.97 -2.74
CA LEU A 218 10.70 -17.28 -3.42
C LEU A 218 11.13 -15.93 -3.98
N VAL A 219 10.57 -15.58 -5.14
CA VAL A 219 10.60 -14.23 -5.70
C VAL A 219 9.17 -13.68 -5.74
N PHE A 220 8.92 -12.56 -5.09
CA PHE A 220 7.59 -11.96 -5.07
C PHE A 220 7.60 -10.44 -5.29
N LEU A 221 6.46 -9.92 -5.74
CA LEU A 221 6.23 -8.49 -5.98
C LEU A 221 5.20 -7.93 -5.03
N THR A 222 5.37 -6.68 -4.62
CA THR A 222 4.35 -5.90 -3.91
C THR A 222 3.72 -4.90 -4.87
N ASP A 223 2.39 -4.71 -4.81
CA ASP A 223 1.64 -3.64 -5.48
C ASP A 223 2.20 -3.23 -6.87
N PRO A 224 2.25 -4.16 -7.84
CA PRO A 224 2.97 -3.93 -9.07
C PRO A 224 2.22 -2.94 -9.98
N ILE A 225 2.91 -1.87 -10.37
CA ILE A 225 2.44 -0.91 -11.39
C ILE A 225 3.53 -0.60 -12.42
N PHE A 226 3.37 -1.16 -13.62
CA PHE A 226 4.23 -0.93 -14.78
C PHE A 226 3.62 0.05 -15.79
N SER A 227 2.34 0.40 -15.63
CA SER A 227 1.68 1.43 -16.44
C SER A 227 2.29 2.81 -16.25
N GLN A 228 2.08 3.68 -17.23
CA GLN A 228 2.48 5.10 -17.16
C GLN A 228 1.55 5.94 -16.30
N ARG A 229 0.28 5.54 -16.14
CA ARG A 229 -0.70 6.23 -15.31
C ARG A 229 -1.38 5.31 -14.32
N ALA A 230 -1.53 5.82 -13.10
CA ALA A 230 -2.34 5.23 -12.04
C ALA A 230 -3.80 5.67 -12.17
N SER A 231 -4.52 5.09 -13.13
CA SER A 231 -5.85 5.57 -13.51
C SER A 231 -6.69 4.47 -14.17
N PRO A 232 -8.04 4.53 -14.06
CA PRO A 232 -8.92 3.65 -14.84
C PRO A 232 -8.77 3.83 -16.36
N ILE A 233 -8.27 4.99 -16.80
CA ILE A 233 -8.08 5.35 -18.21
C ILE A 233 -6.68 5.87 -18.42
N GLN A 234 -5.91 5.26 -19.32
CA GLN A 234 -4.50 5.60 -19.55
C GLN A 234 -4.27 6.97 -20.23
N LEU A 235 -5.36 7.67 -20.60
CA LEU A 235 -5.32 9.03 -21.15
C LEU A 235 -5.39 10.13 -20.07
N LEU A 236 -5.98 9.84 -18.90
CA LEU A 236 -6.23 10.78 -17.81
C LEU A 236 -5.69 10.23 -16.49
N GLY A 237 -5.53 11.08 -15.47
CA GLY A 237 -5.07 10.65 -14.15
C GLY A 237 -3.57 10.88 -13.90
N PRO A 238 -3.04 10.52 -12.73
CA PRO A 238 -1.65 10.79 -12.36
C PRO A 238 -0.71 10.01 -13.30
N LYS A 239 0.22 10.72 -13.94
CA LYS A 239 1.28 10.11 -14.74
C LYS A 239 2.54 10.02 -13.90
N ARG A 240 3.22 8.88 -13.91
CA ARG A 240 4.54 8.78 -13.28
C ARG A 240 5.53 9.70 -13.97
N PHE A 241 6.36 10.38 -13.20
CA PHE A 241 7.43 11.21 -13.73
C PHE A 241 8.74 10.42 -13.89
N ARG A 242 8.89 9.27 -13.20
CA ARG A 242 9.92 8.25 -13.43
C ARG A 242 9.28 6.96 -13.93
N GLY A 243 9.72 6.46 -15.09
CA GLY A 243 9.21 5.22 -15.68
C GLY A 243 9.60 3.98 -14.88
N PRO A 244 8.93 2.84 -15.09
CA PRO A 244 9.38 1.58 -14.50
C PRO A 244 10.78 1.22 -15.05
N PRO A 245 11.68 0.69 -14.21
CA PRO A 245 13.06 0.38 -14.61
C PRO A 245 13.17 -0.86 -15.52
N CYS A 246 12.12 -1.66 -15.62
CA CYS A 246 12.01 -2.80 -16.54
C CYS A 246 10.57 -2.98 -17.02
N THR A 247 10.36 -3.84 -18.01
CA THR A 247 9.02 -4.29 -18.44
C THR A 247 8.60 -5.56 -17.70
N VAL A 248 7.31 -5.89 -17.76
CA VAL A 248 6.80 -7.16 -17.21
C VAL A 248 7.50 -8.36 -17.88
N ALA A 249 7.85 -8.28 -19.17
CA ALA A 249 8.55 -9.35 -19.89
C ALA A 249 10.00 -9.57 -19.42
N GLN A 250 10.62 -8.55 -18.81
CA GLN A 250 12.01 -8.61 -18.31
C GLN A 250 12.12 -9.10 -16.87
N LEU A 251 11.00 -9.25 -16.14
CA LEU A 251 11.04 -9.80 -14.78
C LEU A 251 11.59 -11.24 -14.80
N PRO A 252 12.25 -11.70 -13.72
CA PRO A 252 12.50 -13.13 -13.55
C PRO A 252 11.19 -13.88 -13.32
N ARG A 253 11.27 -15.19 -13.04
CA ARG A 253 10.11 -15.92 -12.51
C ARG A 253 9.64 -15.25 -11.23
N ILE A 254 8.33 -15.05 -11.11
CA ILE A 254 7.66 -14.50 -9.93
C ILE A 254 6.71 -15.56 -9.39
N ASP A 255 6.88 -15.94 -8.13
CA ASP A 255 6.08 -16.97 -7.48
C ASP A 255 4.82 -16.38 -6.82
N ALA A 256 4.89 -15.13 -6.37
CA ALA A 256 3.75 -14.45 -5.76
C ALA A 256 3.67 -12.94 -6.03
N VAL A 257 2.43 -12.41 -6.01
CA VAL A 257 2.15 -10.97 -5.90
C VAL A 257 1.33 -10.68 -4.65
N LEU A 258 1.70 -9.63 -3.93
CA LEU A 258 1.06 -9.16 -2.71
C LEU A 258 0.38 -7.82 -3.01
N ILE A 259 -0.93 -7.77 -2.87
CA ILE A 259 -1.73 -6.54 -3.03
C ILE A 259 -2.12 -6.00 -1.66
N SER A 260 -1.73 -4.77 -1.34
CA SER A 260 -2.09 -4.13 -0.06
C SER A 260 -3.52 -3.62 -0.06
N HIS A 261 -3.95 -2.99 -1.15
CA HIS A 261 -5.25 -2.35 -1.29
C HIS A 261 -5.56 -2.03 -2.76
N THR A 262 -6.72 -1.41 -3.03
CA THR A 262 -7.29 -1.33 -4.37
C THR A 262 -7.04 -0.03 -5.15
N HIS A 263 -6.27 0.93 -4.64
CA HIS A 263 -6.04 2.16 -5.39
C HIS A 263 -5.26 1.93 -6.68
N TYR A 264 -5.44 2.82 -7.66
CA TYR A 264 -4.95 2.61 -9.02
C TYR A 264 -3.42 2.60 -9.15
N ASP A 265 -2.72 3.19 -8.19
CA ASP A 265 -1.27 3.21 -8.09
C ASP A 265 -0.68 1.97 -7.39
N HIS A 266 -1.54 1.10 -6.84
CA HIS A 266 -1.16 -0.16 -6.18
C HIS A 266 -1.75 -1.40 -6.87
N LEU A 267 -2.92 -1.24 -7.52
CA LEU A 267 -3.60 -2.27 -8.30
C LEU A 267 -3.88 -1.76 -9.72
N ASP A 268 -2.88 -1.93 -10.59
CA ASP A 268 -2.95 -1.55 -12.00
C ASP A 268 -3.45 -2.71 -12.86
N TYR A 269 -4.60 -2.50 -13.53
CA TYR A 269 -5.24 -3.53 -14.37
C TYR A 269 -4.32 -4.05 -15.48
N ASN A 270 -3.60 -3.16 -16.18
CA ASN A 270 -2.74 -3.60 -17.29
C ASN A 270 -1.58 -4.46 -16.78
N THR A 271 -1.02 -4.10 -15.63
CA THR A 271 0.03 -4.90 -14.98
C THR A 271 -0.51 -6.26 -14.56
N VAL A 272 -1.70 -6.33 -13.95
CA VAL A 272 -2.33 -7.61 -13.59
C VAL A 272 -2.53 -8.48 -14.83
N ALA A 273 -3.08 -7.91 -15.90
CA ALA A 273 -3.29 -8.63 -17.17
C ALA A 273 -1.97 -9.15 -17.76
N SER A 274 -0.93 -8.32 -17.83
CA SER A 274 0.38 -8.73 -18.38
C SER A 274 1.11 -9.77 -17.51
N LEU A 275 0.99 -9.69 -16.19
CA LEU A 275 1.56 -10.71 -15.28
C LEU A 275 0.81 -12.03 -15.41
N ASN A 276 -0.52 -11.99 -15.47
CA ASN A 276 -1.35 -13.17 -15.64
C ASN A 276 -1.14 -13.84 -17.00
N GLU A 277 -1.04 -13.06 -18.08
CA GLU A 277 -0.71 -13.55 -19.42
C GLU A 277 0.66 -14.25 -19.46
N ARG A 278 1.64 -13.71 -18.71
CA ARG A 278 3.01 -14.24 -18.70
C ARG A 278 3.16 -15.50 -17.84
N PHE A 279 2.61 -15.50 -16.64
CA PHE A 279 2.89 -16.53 -15.63
C PHE A 279 1.72 -17.48 -15.36
N GLY A 280 0.50 -17.10 -15.75
CA GLY A 280 -0.69 -17.94 -15.59
C GLY A 280 -0.92 -18.41 -14.15
N SER A 281 -1.24 -19.69 -14.00
CA SER A 281 -1.56 -20.32 -12.71
C SER A 281 -0.33 -20.60 -11.83
N GLU A 282 0.88 -20.50 -12.36
CA GLU A 282 2.12 -20.62 -11.57
C GLU A 282 2.30 -19.44 -10.62
N LEU A 283 1.77 -18.26 -10.98
CA LEU A 283 1.79 -17.07 -10.14
C LEU A 283 0.63 -17.07 -9.13
N ARG A 284 0.95 -17.03 -7.84
CA ARG A 284 -0.06 -16.87 -6.78
C ARG A 284 -0.30 -15.39 -6.47
N TRP A 285 -1.57 -14.99 -6.41
CA TRP A 285 -1.98 -13.66 -5.98
C TRP A 285 -2.50 -13.69 -4.55
N PHE A 286 -1.89 -12.92 -3.66
CA PHE A 286 -2.37 -12.70 -2.31
C PHE A 286 -3.04 -11.33 -2.24
N VAL A 287 -4.33 -11.31 -1.89
CA VAL A 287 -5.16 -10.11 -1.99
C VAL A 287 -6.03 -9.87 -0.74
N PRO A 288 -6.45 -8.61 -0.48
CA PRO A 288 -7.33 -8.29 0.63
C PRO A 288 -8.74 -8.86 0.45
N LEU A 289 -9.41 -9.14 1.57
CA LEU A 289 -10.81 -9.56 1.62
C LEU A 289 -11.74 -8.62 0.83
N GLY A 290 -12.47 -9.17 -0.14
CA GLY A 290 -13.36 -8.49 -1.08
C GLY A 290 -12.82 -8.34 -2.51
N LEU A 291 -11.54 -8.68 -2.78
CA LEU A 291 -10.91 -8.51 -4.09
C LEU A 291 -10.93 -9.75 -5.00
N LEU A 292 -11.22 -10.95 -4.47
CA LEU A 292 -11.14 -12.22 -5.20
C LEU A 292 -11.87 -12.17 -6.55
N GLN A 293 -13.13 -11.72 -6.53
CA GLN A 293 -13.96 -11.68 -7.74
C GLN A 293 -13.40 -10.72 -8.80
N TRP A 294 -12.74 -9.63 -8.40
CA TRP A 294 -12.12 -8.71 -9.33
C TRP A 294 -10.91 -9.35 -10.02
N MET A 295 -10.08 -10.07 -9.26
CA MET A 295 -8.93 -10.80 -9.80
C MET A 295 -9.37 -11.91 -10.77
N GLN A 296 -10.39 -12.68 -10.41
CA GLN A 296 -10.96 -13.72 -11.28
C GLN A 296 -11.50 -13.15 -12.59
N ARG A 297 -12.14 -11.97 -12.56
CA ARG A 297 -12.58 -11.28 -13.79
C ARG A 297 -11.43 -10.80 -14.66
N CYS A 298 -10.23 -10.61 -14.10
CA CYS A 298 -9.02 -10.34 -14.87
C CYS A 298 -8.38 -11.62 -15.44
N GLY A 299 -8.96 -12.79 -15.16
CA GLY A 299 -8.45 -14.10 -15.60
C GLY A 299 -7.46 -14.74 -14.64
N CYS A 300 -7.26 -14.20 -13.43
CA CYS A 300 -6.37 -14.79 -12.44
C CYS A 300 -7.04 -15.99 -11.75
N GLU A 301 -6.43 -17.17 -11.87
CA GLU A 301 -6.99 -18.43 -11.35
C GLU A 301 -6.44 -18.80 -9.96
N ASN A 302 -5.17 -18.51 -9.70
CA ASN A 302 -4.49 -18.84 -8.44
C ASN A 302 -4.50 -17.62 -7.49
N VAL A 303 -5.64 -17.37 -6.85
CA VAL A 303 -5.86 -16.19 -5.99
C VAL A 303 -6.25 -16.63 -4.59
N ILE A 304 -5.60 -16.07 -3.57
CA ILE A 304 -5.91 -16.24 -2.16
C ILE A 304 -6.33 -14.89 -1.60
N GLU A 305 -7.54 -14.86 -1.07
CA GLU A 305 -8.14 -13.69 -0.43
C GLU A 305 -8.10 -13.87 1.09
N LEU A 306 -7.59 -12.85 1.80
CA LEU A 306 -7.36 -12.92 3.25
C LEU A 306 -7.95 -11.73 3.99
N ASP A 307 -8.54 -11.99 5.16
CA ASP A 307 -8.76 -11.00 6.20
C ASP A 307 -7.47 -10.76 7.01
N TRP A 308 -7.45 -9.71 7.84
CA TRP A 308 -6.33 -9.45 8.73
C TRP A 308 -6.08 -10.64 9.66
N TRP A 309 -4.79 -10.93 9.86
CA TRP A 309 -4.25 -12.04 10.64
C TRP A 309 -4.52 -13.43 10.06
N GLU A 310 -5.20 -13.53 8.93
CA GLU A 310 -5.24 -14.77 8.17
C GLU A 310 -3.94 -14.95 7.39
N GLU A 311 -3.60 -16.22 7.17
CA GLU A 311 -2.32 -16.61 6.62
C GLU A 311 -2.49 -17.71 5.57
N ASN A 312 -1.54 -17.75 4.64
CA ASN A 312 -1.45 -18.80 3.64
C ASN A 312 -0.01 -18.91 3.12
N CYS A 313 0.28 -19.83 2.21
CA CYS A 313 1.61 -20.04 1.66
C CYS A 313 1.54 -20.19 0.13
N VAL A 314 2.69 -20.23 -0.56
CA VAL A 314 2.76 -20.64 -1.97
C VAL A 314 2.86 -22.17 -2.01
N PRO A 315 2.06 -22.90 -2.83
CA PRO A 315 2.11 -24.35 -2.86
C PRO A 315 3.49 -24.86 -3.25
N GLY A 316 4.02 -25.81 -2.50
CA GLY A 316 5.40 -26.29 -2.67
C GLY A 316 6.45 -25.51 -1.87
N HIS A 317 6.07 -24.38 -1.27
CA HIS A 317 6.91 -23.55 -0.40
C HIS A 317 6.23 -23.31 0.95
N ASP A 318 5.67 -24.36 1.56
CA ASP A 318 4.87 -24.32 2.79
C ASP A 318 5.64 -23.77 4.02
N ALA A 319 6.97 -23.66 3.93
CA ALA A 319 7.81 -23.07 4.97
C ALA A 319 7.76 -21.52 4.99
N VAL A 320 7.26 -20.89 3.93
CA VAL A 320 7.11 -19.43 3.85
C VAL A 320 5.64 -19.06 3.97
N THR A 321 5.31 -18.33 5.04
CA THR A 321 3.94 -17.94 5.38
C THR A 321 3.72 -16.47 5.05
N PHE A 322 2.65 -16.18 4.31
CA PHE A 322 2.18 -14.84 3.98
C PHE A 322 0.98 -14.55 4.87
N VAL A 323 1.11 -13.53 5.72
CA VAL A 323 0.05 -13.08 6.63
C VAL A 323 -0.42 -11.70 6.17
N PHE A 324 -1.72 -11.54 5.95
CA PHE A 324 -2.28 -10.22 5.69
C PHE A 324 -2.45 -9.51 7.04
N THR A 325 -1.81 -8.36 7.24
CA THR A 325 -1.81 -7.66 8.53
C THR A 325 -2.52 -6.30 8.43
N PRO A 326 -2.96 -5.69 9.55
CA PRO A 326 -3.70 -4.43 9.47
C PRO A 326 -2.86 -3.24 8.96
N SER A 327 -3.56 -2.25 8.42
CA SER A 327 -3.08 -0.90 8.10
C SER A 327 -4.23 0.10 8.32
N GLN A 328 -3.92 1.38 8.55
CA GLN A 328 -4.92 2.44 8.58
C GLN A 328 -5.00 3.15 7.24
N HIS A 329 -5.88 2.66 6.35
CA HIS A 329 -6.12 3.26 5.04
C HIS A 329 -7.57 3.09 4.59
N TRP A 330 -7.82 3.09 3.28
CA TRP A 330 -9.13 2.93 2.68
C TRP A 330 -8.99 2.34 1.26
N CYS A 331 -10.12 1.98 0.65
CA CYS A 331 -10.18 1.41 -0.69
C CYS A 331 -11.25 2.12 -1.51
N LYS A 332 -10.97 2.45 -2.77
CA LYS A 332 -11.98 2.91 -3.74
C LYS A 332 -11.43 2.82 -5.17
N ARG A 333 -12.27 2.40 -6.11
CA ARG A 333 -11.96 2.42 -7.55
C ARG A 333 -13.06 3.09 -8.37
N THR A 334 -14.31 3.00 -7.92
CA THR A 334 -15.48 3.56 -8.60
C THR A 334 -16.23 4.51 -7.66
N VAL A 335 -17.30 5.14 -8.18
CA VAL A 335 -18.07 6.13 -7.41
C VAL A 335 -18.68 5.52 -6.14
N THR A 336 -19.02 4.21 -6.15
CA THR A 336 -19.90 3.57 -5.16
C THR A 336 -19.28 2.38 -4.43
N ASP A 337 -17.97 2.14 -4.57
CA ASP A 337 -17.28 0.97 -4.01
C ASP A 337 -16.33 1.27 -2.84
N ASP A 338 -16.43 2.48 -2.27
CA ASP A 338 -15.70 2.89 -1.07
C ASP A 338 -15.72 1.79 0.01
N ASN A 339 -14.54 1.29 0.39
CA ASN A 339 -14.34 0.30 1.45
C ASN A 339 -15.17 -0.99 1.30
N LYS A 340 -15.57 -1.38 0.08
CA LYS A 340 -16.13 -2.73 -0.17
C LYS A 340 -15.06 -3.82 -0.05
N VAL A 341 -13.81 -3.46 -0.34
CA VAL A 341 -12.61 -4.29 -0.23
C VAL A 341 -11.77 -3.79 0.95
N LEU A 342 -11.14 -4.72 1.66
CA LEU A 342 -10.23 -4.44 2.76
C LEU A 342 -8.91 -3.81 2.23
N TRP A 343 -8.15 -3.21 3.14
CA TRP A 343 -6.79 -2.71 2.92
C TRP A 343 -5.90 -3.29 4.02
N GLY A 344 -4.59 -3.35 3.82
CA GLY A 344 -3.70 -3.93 4.82
C GLY A 344 -2.23 -3.80 4.46
N SER A 345 -1.42 -4.36 5.34
CA SER A 345 -0.01 -4.63 5.18
C SER A 345 0.22 -6.13 4.98
N TRP A 346 1.45 -6.54 4.69
CA TRP A 346 1.83 -7.95 4.56
C TRP A 346 3.03 -8.27 5.43
N SER A 347 2.93 -9.37 6.17
CA SER A 347 4.07 -9.99 6.87
C SER A 347 4.42 -11.31 6.18
N VAL A 348 5.64 -11.45 5.69
CA VAL A 348 6.14 -12.66 5.02
C VAL A 348 7.19 -13.31 5.92
N LEU A 349 6.91 -14.53 6.35
CA LEU A 349 7.64 -15.25 7.39
C LEU A 349 8.29 -16.49 6.79
N GLY A 350 9.59 -16.41 6.51
CA GLY A 350 10.40 -17.53 6.04
C GLY A 350 11.21 -18.20 7.17
N PRO A 351 11.84 -19.35 6.88
CA PRO A 351 12.74 -20.03 7.81
C PRO A 351 14.02 -19.24 8.14
N TRP A 352 14.50 -18.39 7.23
CA TRP A 352 15.72 -17.60 7.38
C TRP A 352 15.44 -16.11 7.51
N ASN A 353 14.50 -15.57 6.74
CA ASN A 353 14.22 -14.14 6.70
C ASN A 353 12.75 -13.83 6.99
N ARG A 354 12.51 -12.60 7.46
CA ARG A 354 11.17 -12.02 7.60
C ARG A 354 11.11 -10.67 6.92
N PHE A 355 10.08 -10.47 6.10
CA PHE A 355 9.83 -9.24 5.36
C PHE A 355 8.48 -8.64 5.74
N PHE A 356 8.44 -7.32 5.93
CA PHE A 356 7.21 -6.57 6.16
C PHE A 356 6.97 -5.57 5.02
N PHE A 357 5.75 -5.48 4.53
CA PHE A 357 5.33 -4.48 3.55
C PHE A 357 4.15 -3.71 4.10
N ALA A 358 4.34 -2.42 4.36
CA ALA A 358 3.34 -1.60 5.03
C ALA A 358 2.10 -1.30 4.18
N GLY A 359 2.21 -1.38 2.84
CA GLY A 359 1.24 -0.77 1.94
C GLY A 359 1.16 0.74 2.15
N ASP A 360 0.04 1.34 1.76
CA ASP A 360 -0.30 2.70 2.20
C ASP A 360 -0.94 2.66 3.58
N THR A 361 -0.61 3.64 4.41
CA THR A 361 -1.13 3.71 5.78
C THR A 361 -0.93 5.10 6.38
N GLY A 362 -1.88 5.54 7.20
CA GLY A 362 -1.63 6.46 8.29
C GLY A 362 -1.04 5.74 9.50
N TYR A 363 -0.49 6.47 10.46
CA TYR A 363 0.07 5.83 11.66
C TYR A 363 -1.04 5.30 12.58
N CYS A 364 -0.90 4.06 13.07
CA CYS A 364 -1.84 3.44 14.00
C CYS A 364 -1.17 2.40 14.91
N PHE A 365 -1.86 2.02 15.99
CA PHE A 365 -1.35 1.08 17.01
C PHE A 365 -1.09 -0.34 16.48
N ALA A 366 -1.62 -0.70 15.31
CA ALA A 366 -1.47 -2.06 14.78
C ALA A 366 -0.01 -2.44 14.50
N PHE A 367 0.87 -1.48 14.21
CA PHE A 367 2.27 -1.76 13.93
C PHE A 367 3.00 -2.35 15.14
N GLU A 368 2.67 -1.90 16.35
CA GLU A 368 3.20 -2.48 17.58
C GLU A 368 2.68 -3.92 17.79
N GLN A 369 1.41 -4.19 17.45
CA GLN A 369 0.85 -5.55 17.49
C GLN A 369 1.54 -6.47 16.49
N ILE A 370 1.82 -5.98 15.28
CA ILE A 370 2.56 -6.72 14.23
C ILE A 370 3.98 -7.02 14.71
N GLY A 371 4.70 -6.03 15.23
CA GLY A 371 6.07 -6.21 15.74
C GLY A 371 6.16 -7.19 16.90
N LYS A 372 5.23 -7.11 17.86
CA LYS A 372 5.16 -8.08 18.98
C LYS A 372 4.88 -9.50 18.50
N ARG A 373 3.97 -9.66 17.53
CA ARG A 373 3.53 -10.98 17.07
C ARG A 373 4.52 -11.66 16.13
N PHE A 374 5.15 -10.90 15.24
CA PHE A 374 5.95 -11.44 14.13
C PHE A 374 7.39 -10.94 14.07
N GLY A 375 7.73 -9.90 14.82
CA GLY A 375 9.08 -9.34 14.86
C GLY A 375 10.12 -10.28 15.51
N PRO A 376 11.41 -9.95 15.39
CA PRO A 376 11.94 -8.87 14.56
C PRO A 376 11.89 -9.20 13.06
N PHE A 377 11.67 -8.19 12.21
CA PHE A 377 11.75 -8.33 10.74
C PHE A 377 13.17 -8.02 10.24
N ASP A 378 13.63 -8.71 9.20
CA ASP A 378 14.93 -8.42 8.58
C ASP A 378 14.87 -7.20 7.68
N LEU A 379 13.75 -7.01 6.97
CA LEU A 379 13.50 -5.84 6.13
C LEU A 379 12.02 -5.43 6.20
N ALA A 380 11.77 -4.12 6.28
CA ALA A 380 10.45 -3.54 6.11
C ALA A 380 10.42 -2.51 4.96
N ALA A 381 9.51 -2.67 3.99
CA ALA A 381 9.23 -1.66 2.97
C ALA A 381 8.11 -0.73 3.46
N ILE A 382 8.44 0.56 3.69
CA ILE A 382 7.57 1.53 4.38
C ILE A 382 7.44 2.81 3.54
N PRO A 383 6.21 3.34 3.33
CA PRO A 383 5.98 4.56 2.56
C PRO A 383 6.55 5.79 3.27
N ILE A 384 7.09 6.73 2.50
CA ILE A 384 7.57 8.02 3.02
C ILE A 384 7.01 9.23 2.26
N GLY A 385 6.24 9.02 1.20
CA GLY A 385 5.66 10.07 0.34
C GLY A 385 4.13 10.14 0.44
N ALA A 386 3.55 11.11 -0.24
CA ALA A 386 2.12 11.41 -0.26
C ALA A 386 1.51 11.96 1.04
N TYR A 387 2.31 12.69 1.83
CA TYR A 387 1.92 13.09 3.18
C TYR A 387 1.45 14.54 3.32
N GLU A 388 1.61 15.41 2.31
CA GLU A 388 1.15 16.80 2.42
C GLU A 388 -0.18 17.09 1.69
N PRO A 389 -1.07 17.92 2.29
CA PRO A 389 -0.92 18.60 3.58
C PRO A 389 -1.33 17.72 4.76
N ARG A 390 -0.62 17.83 5.89
CA ARG A 390 -0.83 16.95 7.06
C ARG A 390 -2.23 16.99 7.64
N TRP A 391 -2.94 18.12 7.58
CA TRP A 391 -4.31 18.21 8.11
C TRP A 391 -5.29 17.26 7.40
N PHE A 392 -5.00 16.90 6.14
CA PHE A 392 -5.82 16.03 5.30
C PHE A 392 -5.22 14.62 5.18
N MET A 393 -3.91 14.53 4.91
CA MET A 393 -3.26 13.25 4.57
C MET A 393 -2.93 12.37 5.77
N LYS A 394 -2.72 12.92 6.98
CA LYS A 394 -2.21 12.14 8.15
C LYS A 394 -3.04 10.93 8.57
N TYR A 395 -4.31 10.89 8.19
CA TYR A 395 -5.21 9.78 8.53
C TYR A 395 -4.96 8.54 7.65
N GLN A 396 -4.40 8.73 6.46
CA GLN A 396 -4.28 7.75 5.38
C GLN A 396 -2.83 7.58 4.89
N HIS A 397 -1.96 8.56 5.14
CA HIS A 397 -0.56 8.54 4.73
C HIS A 397 0.35 9.06 5.85
N VAL A 398 1.35 8.24 6.18
CA VAL A 398 2.45 8.62 7.07
C VAL A 398 3.37 9.64 6.43
N ASP A 399 3.89 10.56 7.24
CA ASP A 399 5.08 11.31 6.88
C ASP A 399 6.35 10.51 7.23
N PRO A 400 7.56 10.97 6.83
CA PRO A 400 8.80 10.22 7.11
C PRO A 400 9.10 10.02 8.60
N GLU A 401 8.59 10.88 9.48
CA GLU A 401 8.73 10.71 10.92
C GLU A 401 7.88 9.55 11.43
N GLU A 402 6.62 9.51 11.04
CA GLU A 402 5.72 8.39 11.32
C GLU A 402 6.22 7.09 10.67
N ALA A 403 6.87 7.15 9.50
CA ALA A 403 7.51 5.99 8.87
C ALA A 403 8.65 5.41 9.73
N VAL A 404 9.49 6.27 10.35
CA VAL A 404 10.52 5.82 11.29
C VAL A 404 9.91 5.18 12.54
N ARG A 405 8.77 5.70 13.02
CA ARG A 405 8.04 5.06 14.12
C ARG A 405 7.52 3.68 13.72
N ILE A 406 6.98 3.52 12.52
CA ILE A 406 6.59 2.19 12.00
C ILE A 406 7.78 1.24 11.99
N HIS A 407 8.95 1.68 11.49
CA HIS A 407 10.19 0.87 11.51
C HIS A 407 10.51 0.34 12.91
N ILE A 408 10.40 1.20 13.94
CA ILE A 408 10.63 0.83 15.35
C ILE A 408 9.54 -0.12 15.85
N ASP A 409 8.26 0.21 15.63
CA ASP A 409 7.12 -0.53 16.20
C ASP A 409 6.99 -1.94 15.63
N VAL A 410 7.29 -2.12 14.33
CA VAL A 410 7.33 -3.44 13.72
C VAL A 410 8.63 -4.19 14.06
N GLN A 411 9.58 -3.56 14.76
CA GLN A 411 10.87 -4.14 15.13
C GLN A 411 11.68 -4.59 13.89
N ALA A 412 11.72 -3.76 12.85
CA ALA A 412 12.53 -4.03 11.67
C ALA A 412 14.01 -3.74 11.95
N LYS A 413 14.90 -4.65 11.55
CA LYS A 413 16.35 -4.41 11.57
C LYS A 413 16.77 -3.37 10.55
N LYS A 414 16.15 -3.44 9.35
CA LYS A 414 16.34 -2.48 8.27
C LYS A 414 15.02 -2.15 7.60
N SER A 415 14.94 -0.99 6.99
CA SER A 415 13.81 -0.57 6.17
C SER A 415 14.24 0.00 4.83
N VAL A 416 13.39 -0.14 3.83
CA VAL A 416 13.54 0.48 2.51
C VAL A 416 12.38 1.41 2.23
N ALA A 417 12.68 2.62 1.76
CA ALA A 417 11.66 3.64 1.51
C ALA A 417 10.92 3.39 0.20
N ILE A 418 9.60 3.48 0.25
CA ILE A 418 8.71 3.31 -0.92
C ILE A 418 7.71 4.48 -1.04
N HIS A 419 6.81 4.42 -2.03
CA HIS A 419 5.71 5.37 -2.27
C HIS A 419 6.13 6.82 -2.63
N TRP A 420 7.42 7.08 -2.85
CA TRP A 420 7.95 8.40 -3.18
C TRP A 420 8.67 8.42 -4.55
N GLY A 421 9.01 9.62 -5.03
CA GLY A 421 9.90 9.80 -6.20
C GLY A 421 9.37 9.25 -7.53
N THR A 422 8.08 8.89 -7.63
CA THR A 422 7.54 8.19 -8.81
C THR A 422 6.30 8.86 -9.38
N PHE A 423 5.29 9.13 -8.55
CA PHE A 423 4.07 9.86 -8.89
C PHE A 423 3.94 11.10 -8.01
N ALA A 424 3.33 12.16 -8.53
CA ALA A 424 2.92 13.32 -7.73
C ALA A 424 1.47 13.11 -7.29
N LEU A 425 1.29 12.56 -6.10
CA LEU A 425 -0.01 12.16 -5.53
C LEU A 425 -0.49 13.13 -4.43
N ALA A 426 0.40 13.97 -3.94
CA ALA A 426 0.18 14.92 -2.86
C ALA A 426 0.97 16.22 -3.16
N ASN A 427 1.11 17.07 -2.14
CA ASN A 427 1.59 18.44 -2.35
C ASN A 427 3.06 18.66 -1.95
N GLU A 428 3.73 17.69 -1.32
CA GLU A 428 5.12 17.85 -0.89
C GLU A 428 6.07 17.93 -2.09
N TYR A 429 7.17 18.68 -1.93
CA TYR A 429 8.22 18.71 -2.94
C TYR A 429 8.79 17.32 -3.19
N TYR A 430 9.01 16.95 -4.46
CA TYR A 430 9.29 15.55 -4.82
C TYR A 430 10.59 14.95 -4.23
N LEU A 431 11.53 15.77 -3.75
CA LEU A 431 12.76 15.34 -3.05
C LEU A 431 12.72 15.60 -1.54
N ASP A 432 11.64 16.14 -1.01
CA ASP A 432 11.48 16.37 0.42
C ASP A 432 11.41 15.07 1.25
N PRO A 433 10.77 13.97 0.79
CA PRO A 433 10.67 12.74 1.59
C PRO A 433 12.03 12.18 2.06
N PRO A 434 13.07 12.03 1.21
CA PRO A 434 14.42 11.68 1.65
C PRO A 434 15.03 12.60 2.71
N VAL A 435 14.81 13.91 2.60
CA VAL A 435 15.39 14.90 3.52
C VAL A 435 14.77 14.70 4.89
N LYS A 436 13.43 14.71 4.96
CA LYS A 436 12.69 14.49 6.21
C LYS A 436 12.91 13.11 6.82
N LEU A 437 13.13 12.08 6.00
CA LEU A 437 13.51 10.76 6.51
C LEU A 437 14.84 10.83 7.26
N ASN A 438 15.86 11.46 6.69
CA ASN A 438 17.16 11.61 7.35
C ASN A 438 17.04 12.42 8.65
N GLU A 439 16.27 13.52 8.66
CA GLU A 439 16.00 14.29 9.87
C GLU A 439 15.30 13.46 10.96
N ALA A 440 14.35 12.60 10.56
CA ALA A 440 13.69 11.69 11.49
C ALA A 440 14.68 10.64 12.04
N LEU A 441 15.49 10.00 11.20
CA LEU A 441 16.49 9.03 11.65
C LEU A 441 17.45 9.63 12.67
N GLU A 442 17.95 10.84 12.42
CA GLU A 442 18.81 11.57 13.36
C GLU A 442 18.10 11.83 14.70
N ARG A 443 16.82 12.26 14.67
CA ARG A 443 16.03 12.50 15.90
C ARG A 443 15.81 11.24 16.73
N TYR A 444 15.62 10.09 16.10
CA TYR A 444 15.42 8.80 16.79
C TYR A 444 16.74 8.04 17.06
N GLY A 445 17.91 8.63 16.73
CA GLY A 445 19.21 8.02 16.97
C GLY A 445 19.52 6.81 16.07
N LEU A 446 18.87 6.72 14.90
CA LEU A 446 19.05 5.66 13.91
C LEU A 446 20.03 6.09 12.81
N LYS A 447 20.69 5.11 12.19
CA LYS A 447 21.60 5.34 11.08
C LYS A 447 20.83 5.36 9.75
N LYS A 448 21.38 6.05 8.75
CA LYS A 448 20.88 6.01 7.36
C LYS A 448 20.80 4.58 6.78
N ASP A 449 21.59 3.67 7.33
CA ASP A 449 21.61 2.27 6.93
C ASP A 449 20.51 1.42 7.58
N ASP A 450 19.87 1.92 8.63
CA ASP A 450 18.75 1.28 9.30
C ASP A 450 17.44 1.54 8.53
N PHE A 451 17.33 2.66 7.82
CA PHE A 451 16.24 2.94 6.89
C PHE A 451 16.77 3.65 5.65
N PHE A 452 17.02 2.86 4.60
CA PHE A 452 17.74 3.31 3.41
C PHE A 452 16.82 3.62 2.23
N LEU A 453 17.37 4.41 1.30
CA LEU A 453 16.78 4.72 0.01
C LEU A 453 17.42 3.83 -1.06
N LEU A 454 16.65 3.51 -2.09
CA LEU A 454 17.15 2.94 -3.34
C LEU A 454 16.86 3.92 -4.47
N ARG A 455 17.67 3.90 -5.52
CA ARG A 455 17.32 4.49 -6.81
C ARG A 455 16.34 3.57 -7.55
N HIS A 456 15.56 4.11 -8.49
CA HIS A 456 14.67 3.28 -9.30
C HIS A 456 15.47 2.21 -10.05
N GLY A 457 15.13 0.94 -9.86
CA GLY A 457 15.81 -0.23 -10.43
C GLY A 457 17.03 -0.72 -9.64
N GLU A 458 17.45 -0.01 -8.59
CA GLU A 458 18.54 -0.44 -7.73
C GLU A 458 18.15 -1.64 -6.88
N SER A 459 19.12 -2.50 -6.62
CA SER A 459 18.95 -3.70 -5.79
C SER A 459 19.95 -3.72 -4.65
N ARG A 460 19.54 -4.26 -3.51
CA ARG A 460 20.37 -4.39 -2.32
C ARG A 460 20.27 -5.79 -1.73
N ASN A 461 21.42 -6.39 -1.47
CA ASN A 461 21.55 -7.63 -0.72
C ASN A 461 21.56 -7.35 0.78
N LEU A 462 20.87 -8.18 1.53
CA LEU A 462 20.83 -8.24 2.99
C LEU A 462 21.31 -9.64 3.36
N ASN A 463 22.62 -9.78 3.57
CA ASN A 463 23.21 -11.05 3.96
C ASN A 463 22.95 -11.30 5.45
N THR A 464 22.67 -12.54 5.82
CA THR A 464 22.48 -12.97 7.21
C THR A 464 23.80 -13.16 7.99
N ASN A 465 24.94 -12.81 7.38
CA ASN A 465 26.29 -13.12 7.87
C ASN A 465 26.82 -12.22 8.99
N ASP A 466 26.10 -11.20 9.44
CA ASP A 466 26.50 -10.43 10.64
C ASP A 466 26.24 -11.19 11.97
N ARG A 467 26.06 -12.52 11.92
CA ARG A 467 25.76 -13.38 13.09
C ARG A 467 26.85 -14.39 13.47
N PHE A 468 28.03 -14.31 12.86
CA PHE A 468 29.19 -15.11 13.24
C PHE A 468 30.48 -14.29 13.16
N GLU A 469 30.58 -13.24 13.98
CA GLU A 469 31.87 -12.68 14.41
C GLU A 469 31.89 -12.50 15.92
#